data_AF-A0A8C2RDC1-F1
#
_entry.id   AF-A0A8C2RDC1-F1
#
_cell.length_a   1.000
_cell.length_b   1.000
_cell.length_c   1.000
_cell.angle_alpha   90.00
_cell.angle_beta   90.00
_cell.angle_gamma   90.00
#
_symmetry.space_group_name_H-M   'P 1'
#
loop_
_entity.id
_entity.type
_entity.pdbx_description
1 polymer ?
#
loop_
_entity_poly.entity_id
_entity_poly.type
_entity_poly.pdbx_seq_one_letter_code
_entity_poly.pdbx_strand_id
1 'polypeptide(L)'
;MSSPEIASLSWGQMKVQGSTKIYKDCKVWPGGSRDWDWRETGTEVPPSTVEYLKKKGIDVRVLQTEKAVKEYNALATQGIRVGGVFHSTC
;
A
#
# COMPACT_ATOMS: atom_id res chain seq x y z
N MET A 1 3.70 14.66 8.42
CA MET A 1 4.51 13.48 8.07
C MET A 1 4.22 13.10 6.63
N SER A 2 5.25 12.81 5.84
CA SER A 2 5.16 12.38 4.43
C SER A 2 4.87 10.88 4.32
N SER A 3 4.37 10.45 3.17
CA SER A 3 4.25 9.04 2.83
C SER A 3 5.62 8.48 2.45
N PRO A 4 6.10 7.39 3.08
CA PRO A 4 7.39 6.82 2.74
C PRO A 4 7.31 6.08 1.40
N GLU A 5 8.37 6.12 0.60
CA GLU A 5 8.44 5.40 -0.67
C GLU A 5 8.64 3.89 -0.48
N ILE A 6 8.14 3.10 -1.42
CA ILE A 6 8.42 1.66 -1.51
C ILE A 6 9.73 1.53 -2.29
N ALA A 7 10.80 1.17 -1.58
CA ALA A 7 12.16 1.13 -2.10
C ALA A 7 12.41 -0.08 -3.03
N SER A 8 11.73 -1.21 -2.77
CA SER A 8 11.81 -2.38 -3.64
C SER A 8 10.60 -3.30 -3.48
N LEU A 9 10.23 -3.96 -4.57
CA LEU A 9 9.21 -5.02 -4.64
C LEU A 9 9.80 -6.23 -5.37
N SER A 10 9.67 -7.41 -4.78
CA SER A 10 9.89 -8.71 -5.42
C SER A 10 8.90 -9.73 -4.83
N TRP A 11 8.86 -10.94 -5.40
CA TRP A 11 7.92 -11.98 -4.98
C TRP A 11 8.09 -12.32 -3.49
N GLY A 12 7.06 -12.04 -2.68
CA GLY A 12 7.08 -12.29 -1.25
C GLY A 12 7.97 -11.34 -0.43
N GLN A 13 8.44 -10.23 -1.02
CA GLN A 13 9.36 -9.32 -0.35
C GLN A 13 9.15 -7.86 -0.76
N MET A 14 8.99 -6.98 0.25
CA MET A 14 8.81 -5.54 0.09
C MET A 14 9.69 -4.78 1.08
N LYS A 15 10.27 -3.66 0.63
CA LYS A 15 11.02 -2.73 1.50
C LYS A 15 10.42 -1.33 1.39
N VAL A 16 10.26 -0.67 2.53
CA VAL A 16 9.75 0.70 2.63
C VAL A 16 10.86 1.59 3.16
N GLN A 17 11.06 2.75 2.55
CA GLN A 17 12.09 3.70 2.95
C GLN A 17 11.87 4.15 4.41
N GLY A 18 12.95 4.17 5.18
CA GLY A 18 12.89 4.51 6.60
C GLY A 18 12.46 3.35 7.51
N SER A 19 12.06 2.21 6.96
CA SER A 19 11.86 0.97 7.73
C SER A 19 13.10 0.08 7.64
N THR A 20 13.54 -0.46 8.78
CA THR A 20 14.57 -1.52 8.81
C THR A 20 13.99 -2.90 8.50
N LYS A 21 12.67 -3.01 8.43
CA LYS A 21 11.97 -4.27 8.23
C LYS A 21 11.79 -4.58 6.74
N ILE A 22 11.98 -5.85 6.42
CA ILE A 22 11.57 -6.44 5.16
C ILE A 22 10.19 -7.07 5.39
N TYR A 23 9.20 -6.62 4.62
CA TYR A 23 7.83 -7.12 4.70
C TYR A 23 7.64 -8.22 3.65
N LYS A 24 6.73 -9.16 3.93
CA LYS A 24 6.12 -9.93 2.85
C LYS A 24 5.06 -9.07 2.17
N ASP A 25 4.02 -8.75 2.93
CA ASP A 25 2.94 -7.86 2.53
C ASP A 25 2.87 -6.70 3.52
N CYS A 26 2.49 -5.50 3.08
CA CYS A 26 2.52 -4.34 3.94
C CYS A 26 1.37 -3.36 3.72
N LYS A 27 1.07 -2.65 4.81
CA LYS A 27 0.27 -1.42 4.82
C LYS A 27 1.24 -0.24 4.97
N VAL A 28 1.03 0.81 4.19
CA VAL A 28 1.87 2.02 4.20
C VAL A 28 0.96 3.25 4.28
N TRP A 29 1.37 4.27 5.02
CA TRP A 29 0.60 5.51 5.22
C TRP A 29 1.52 6.68 5.55
N PRO A 30 1.03 7.94 5.54
CA PRO A 30 1.83 9.09 5.94
C PRO A 30 2.42 8.91 7.34
N GLY A 31 3.74 8.78 7.43
CA GLY A 31 4.48 8.58 8.67
C GLY A 31 4.84 7.15 9.04
N GLY A 32 4.50 6.12 8.23
CA GLY A 32 4.99 4.77 8.53
C GLY A 32 4.46 3.62 7.69
N SER A 33 4.84 2.42 8.12
CA SER A 33 4.46 1.14 7.50
C SER A 33 4.36 0.02 8.52
N ARG A 34 3.53 -0.99 8.24
CA ARG A 34 3.38 -2.20 9.06
C ARG A 34 3.10 -3.41 8.17
N ASP A 35 3.41 -4.60 8.68
CA ASP A 35 3.00 -5.85 8.08
C ASP A 35 1.49 -5.92 7.85
N TRP A 36 1.12 -6.62 6.79
CA TRP A 36 -0.24 -7.07 6.58
C TRP A 36 -0.27 -8.58 6.59
N ASP A 37 -1.01 -9.16 7.53
CA ASP A 37 -1.39 -10.57 7.46
C ASP A 37 -2.74 -10.69 6.76
N TRP A 38 -2.74 -11.06 5.47
CA TRP A 38 -3.96 -11.26 4.70
C TRP A 38 -4.76 -12.48 5.18
N ARG A 39 -4.18 -13.39 5.97
CA ARG A 39 -4.91 -14.55 6.50
C ARG A 39 -6.03 -14.14 7.46
N GLU A 40 -5.94 -12.93 8.02
CA GLU A 40 -6.97 -12.37 8.90
C GLU A 40 -8.21 -11.93 8.12
N THR A 41 -8.04 -11.39 6.91
CA THR A 41 -9.12 -10.66 6.20
C THR A 41 -9.29 -11.01 4.72
N GLY A 42 -8.49 -11.93 4.19
CA GLY A 42 -8.36 -12.18 2.76
C GLY A 42 -7.59 -11.08 2.01
N THR A 43 -7.35 -11.33 0.72
CA THR A 43 -6.73 -10.39 -0.23
C THR A 43 -7.74 -9.73 -1.16
N GLU A 44 -9.00 -10.22 -1.17
CA GLU A 44 -10.06 -9.63 -1.98
C GLU A 44 -10.39 -8.21 -1.52
N VAL A 45 -10.79 -7.37 -2.47
CA VAL A 45 -11.24 -6.00 -2.20
C VAL A 45 -12.75 -5.93 -2.46
N PRO A 46 -13.60 -6.10 -1.43
CA PRO A 46 -15.03 -6.02 -1.60
C PRO A 46 -15.46 -4.65 -2.14
N PRO A 47 -16.47 -4.57 -3.03
CA PRO A 47 -17.00 -3.29 -3.51
C PRO A 47 -17.42 -2.35 -2.36
N SER A 48 -17.96 -2.91 -1.28
CA SER A 48 -18.33 -2.15 -0.07
C SER A 48 -17.16 -1.43 0.59
N THR A 49 -15.94 -1.98 0.50
CA THR A 49 -14.72 -1.34 1.01
C THR A 49 -14.39 -0.09 0.18
N VAL A 50 -14.48 -0.21 -1.15
CA VAL A 50 -14.23 0.92 -2.06
C VAL A 50 -15.27 2.01 -1.86
N GLU A 51 -16.55 1.64 -1.75
CA GLU A 51 -17.63 2.60 -1.48
C GLU A 51 -17.47 3.30 -0.14
N TYR A 52 -17.09 2.56 0.91
CA TYR A 52 -16.85 3.13 2.24
C TYR A 52 -15.76 4.21 2.19
N LEU A 53 -14.64 3.92 1.53
CA LEU A 53 -13.54 4.88 1.38
C LEU A 53 -13.95 6.09 0.52
N LYS A 54 -14.65 5.87 -0.59
CA LYS A 54 -15.18 6.97 -1.42
C LYS A 54 -16.15 7.86 -0.65
N LYS A 55 -17.04 7.30 0.17
CA LYS A 55 -17.96 8.06 1.06
C LYS A 55 -17.22 8.91 2.10
N LYS A 56 -15.97 8.55 2.44
CA LYS A 56 -15.10 9.34 3.31
C LYS A 56 -14.28 10.40 2.55
N GLY A 57 -14.51 10.57 1.25
CA GLY A 57 -13.78 11.51 0.40
C GLY A 57 -12.37 11.05 0.03
N ILE A 58 -12.09 9.75 0.13
CA ILE A 58 -10.79 9.18 -0.21
C ILE A 58 -10.82 8.73 -1.67
N ASP A 59 -9.83 9.16 -2.46
CA ASP A 59 -9.59 8.64 -3.81
C ASP A 59 -8.98 7.22 -3.72
N VAL A 60 -9.62 6.24 -4.36
CA VAL A 60 -9.28 4.82 -4.23
C VAL A 60 -8.88 4.26 -5.58
N ARG A 61 -7.68 3.66 -5.64
CA ARG A 61 -7.18 2.91 -6.80
C ARG A 61 -7.01 1.45 -6.40
N VAL A 62 -7.63 0.54 -7.16
CA VAL A 62 -7.44 -0.91 -7.04
C VAL A 62 -6.69 -1.37 -8.28
N LEU A 63 -5.46 -1.83 -8.09
CA LEU A 63 -4.52 -2.14 -9.17
C LEU A 63 -3.73 -3.41 -8.80
N GLN A 64 -3.18 -4.09 -9.82
CA GLN A 64 -2.18 -5.12 -9.60
C GLN A 64 -0.94 -4.50 -8.92
N THR A 65 -0.31 -5.24 -8.01
CA THR A 65 0.70 -4.74 -7.06
C THR A 65 1.84 -3.95 -7.70
N GLU A 66 2.41 -4.37 -8.83
CA GLU A 66 3.49 -3.61 -9.47
C GLU A 66 3.02 -2.23 -9.96
N LYS A 67 1.84 -2.19 -10.57
CA LYS A 67 1.20 -0.92 -10.97
C LYS A 67 0.84 -0.08 -9.76
N ALA A 68 0.34 -0.70 -8.69
CA ALA A 68 -0.01 -0.02 -7.45
C ALA A 68 1.22 0.63 -6.79
N VAL A 69 2.35 -0.08 -6.74
CA VAL A 69 3.62 0.45 -6.19
C VAL A 69 4.13 1.61 -7.02
N LYS A 70 4.09 1.51 -8.35
CA LYS A 70 4.51 2.59 -9.25
C LYS A 70 3.65 3.85 -9.04
N GLU A 71 2.34 3.69 -8.99
CA GLU A 71 1.40 4.79 -8.76
C GLU A 71 1.58 5.41 -7.36
N TYR A 72 1.72 4.56 -6.34
CA TYR A 72 1.95 4.99 -4.95
C TYR A 72 3.22 5.85 -4.85
N ASN A 73 4.35 5.40 -5.42
CA ASN A 73 5.60 6.15 -5.39
C ASN A 73 5.50 7.46 -6.20
N ALA A 74 4.80 7.46 -7.33
CA ALA A 74 4.56 8.69 -8.11
C ALA A 74 3.78 9.74 -7.29
N LEU A 75 2.78 9.32 -6.51
CA LEU A 75 2.03 10.22 -5.63
C LEU A 75 2.87 10.67 -4.42
N ALA A 76 3.60 9.75 -3.79
CA ALA A 76 4.44 10.03 -2.63
C ALA A 76 5.55 11.04 -2.95
N THR A 77 6.22 10.89 -4.10
CA THR A 77 7.27 11.80 -4.57
C THR A 77 6.76 13.20 -4.92
N GLN A 78 5.48 13.33 -5.31
CA GLN A 78 4.80 14.61 -5.48
C GLN A 78 4.38 15.25 -4.14
N GLY A 79 4.67 14.62 -3.00
CA GLY A 79 4.28 15.10 -1.68
C GLY A 79 2.81 14.86 -1.32
N ILE A 80 2.08 14.09 -2.14
CA ILE A 80 0.68 13.74 -1.86
C ILE A 80 0.63 12.75 -0.70
N ARG A 81 -0.32 12.98 0.22
CA ARG A 81 -0.58 12.06 1.33
C ARG A 81 -1.29 10.82 0.83
N VAL A 82 -0.51 9.80 0.53
CA VAL A 82 -1.00 8.51 0.01
C VAL A 82 -0.80 7.40 1.04
N GLY A 83 -1.75 6.48 1.10
CA GLY A 83 -1.63 5.22 1.82
C GLY A 83 -1.96 4.05 0.90
N GLY A 84 -1.52 2.86 1.25
CA GLY A 84 -1.73 1.67 0.43
C GLY A 84 -1.61 0.39 1.23
N VAL A 85 -2.23 -0.66 0.70
CA VAL A 85 -2.18 -2.02 1.20
C VAL A 85 -1.73 -2.90 0.04
N PHE A 86 -0.63 -3.63 0.19
CA PHE A 86 0.05 -4.30 -0.91
C PHE A 86 0.25 -5.77 -0.59
N HIS A 87 -0.17 -6.63 -1.53
CA HIS A 87 0.08 -8.07 -1.51
C HIS A 87 1.13 -8.41 -2.57
N SER A 88 2.24 -9.01 -2.17
CA SER A 88 3.44 -9.24 -2.99
C SER A 88 3.49 -10.59 -3.68
N THR A 89 2.49 -11.44 -3.44
CA THR A 89 2.34 -12.75 -4.06
C THR A 89 1.01 -12.83 -4.82
N CYS A 90 0.83 -13.85 -5.65
CA CYS A 90 -0.46 -14.22 -6.24
C CYS A 90 -0.82 -15.63 -5.77
#